data_AF-A0A9P8BBL3-F1
#
_entry.id   AF-A0A9P8BBL3-F1
#
_cell.length_a   1.000
_cell.length_b   1.000
_cell.length_c   1.000
_cell.angle_alpha   90.00
_cell.angle_beta   90.00
_cell.angle_gamma   90.00
#
_symmetry.space_group_name_H-M   'P 1'
#
loop_
_entity.id
_entity.type
_entity.pdbx_description
1 polymer ?
#
loop_
_entity_poly.entity_id
_entity_poly.type
_entity_poly.pdbx_seq_one_letter_code
_entity_poly.pdbx_strand_id
1 'polypeptide(L)'
;MARQKNREQEAERAKKSKPDDESPQFQGPKYTWHESFNEDHPSPEFSFAGLKYGRADLDDDINRLAGSSPPTEWNVRALERGIAVHHAGMPKSYRSLVERLFRIGFIRVMIATGTLALGINAPCKTAVFFTDSPYLTALNYRQCAGRAGRRGFDLIGNVVFYGLPIDRVYRLMTSKIPSLTVNTPLTTTLSLRLCNLLHESDNAESAINSIKSFMELTQLSVSSDTGRDEVLHQIRFSIDYLRRSGLLDECGRPLALFPVVGHLYHTEPSNLALVHLLQSGVIHKICSTIDTNSQDTLRELVLLMSHLFGRRRVPRVLMKDDMLAALQHGSPSKIVLPPMPEAARKVLLSHDKEILRIFRGYTRTFVKQHAERLGPDNALPLTGVMAGADSRNSQAVPSFAQHLRSSTNHISSTSAFVATSGVVDEDITSVEGLIRTARAAVHVNKRVVPPIASLTSGRLNAYIWDFFRHGQTKALHKSNMLRQGDIWFALQDFSMSMAAIQMGLENYMTAQRLDSTDGGELGEEDAPMDDLEEKEGMDVKQESLEEFWKNHENGATEAFPSRPPGTSNGDWKVYRSIVLLRKEFDDKWRATWA
;
A
#
# COMPACT_ATOMS: atom_id res chain seq x y z
N MET A 1 27.99 -22.92 55.00
CA MET A 1 26.73 -22.27 54.53
C MET A 1 26.80 -21.76 53.08
N ALA A 2 27.82 -20.99 52.67
CA ALA A 2 27.88 -20.43 51.30
C ALA A 2 27.93 -21.48 50.15
N ARG A 3 28.63 -22.61 50.34
CA ARG A 3 28.69 -23.71 49.36
C ARG A 3 27.36 -24.48 49.20
N GLN A 4 26.52 -24.47 50.22
CA GLN A 4 25.23 -25.16 50.20
C GLN A 4 24.19 -24.29 49.48
N LYS A 5 24.22 -22.98 49.73
CA LYS A 5 23.45 -21.97 48.99
C LYS A 5 23.80 -21.94 47.49
N ASN A 6 25.08 -22.08 47.12
CA ASN A 6 25.46 -22.15 45.70
C ASN A 6 24.99 -23.44 45.03
N ARG A 7 25.01 -24.59 45.72
CA ARG A 7 24.46 -25.85 45.18
C ARG A 7 22.95 -25.79 45.01
N GLU A 8 22.23 -25.13 45.92
CA GLU A 8 20.78 -24.91 45.79
C GLU A 8 20.45 -23.94 44.64
N GLN A 9 21.26 -22.88 44.46
CA GLN A 9 21.09 -21.94 43.34
C GLN A 9 21.48 -22.54 41.98
N GLU A 10 22.49 -23.41 41.92
CA GLU A 10 22.84 -24.18 40.71
C GLU A 10 21.77 -25.23 40.38
N ALA A 11 21.20 -25.89 41.40
CA ALA A 11 20.09 -26.82 41.22
C ALA A 11 18.79 -26.10 40.79
N GLU A 12 18.52 -24.88 41.29
CA GLU A 12 17.42 -24.05 40.79
C GLU A 12 17.65 -23.53 39.37
N ARG A 13 18.87 -23.14 39.02
CA ARG A 13 19.22 -22.74 37.64
C ARG A 13 19.13 -23.91 36.66
N ALA A 14 19.52 -25.12 37.07
CA ALA A 14 19.34 -26.35 36.29
C ALA A 14 17.87 -26.76 36.15
N LYS A 15 17.01 -26.45 37.14
CA LYS A 15 15.55 -26.63 37.04
C LYS A 15 14.90 -25.60 36.11
N LYS A 16 15.42 -24.36 36.08
CA LYS A 16 14.95 -23.28 35.19
C LYS A 16 15.52 -23.34 33.76
N SER A 17 16.55 -24.17 33.51
CA SER A 17 17.13 -24.38 32.18
C SER A 17 16.60 -25.63 31.47
N LYS A 18 15.45 -26.17 31.88
CA LYS A 18 14.69 -27.04 30.98
C LYS A 18 14.20 -26.16 29.84
N PRO A 19 14.46 -26.51 28.57
CA PRO A 19 13.87 -25.78 27.47
C PRO A 19 12.36 -25.89 27.59
N ASP A 20 11.65 -24.78 27.39
CA ASP A 20 10.22 -24.76 27.06
C ASP A 20 10.05 -25.54 25.74
N ASP A 21 10.06 -26.86 25.86
CA ASP A 21 9.65 -27.79 24.81
C ASP A 21 8.13 -27.96 24.93
N GLU A 22 7.40 -26.86 24.75
CA GLU A 22 5.98 -26.89 24.41
C GLU A 22 5.81 -27.11 22.89
N SER A 23 6.57 -28.07 22.35
CA SER A 23 6.08 -28.85 21.24
C SER A 23 5.05 -29.80 21.84
N PRO A 24 3.75 -29.77 21.49
CA PRO A 24 2.82 -30.78 22.00
C PRO A 24 3.41 -32.15 21.63
N GLN A 25 3.81 -32.92 22.63
CA GLN A 25 4.15 -34.32 22.45
C GLN A 25 2.85 -35.02 22.07
N PHE A 26 2.59 -35.07 20.76
CA PHE A 26 1.46 -35.80 20.21
C PHE A 26 1.73 -37.28 20.47
N GLN A 27 1.15 -37.81 21.55
CA GLN A 27 0.93 -39.25 21.71
C GLN A 27 -0.17 -39.61 20.71
N GLY A 28 0.21 -39.80 19.45
CA GLY A 28 -0.73 -40.24 18.42
C GLY A 28 -1.28 -41.63 18.75
N PRO A 29 -2.48 -41.97 18.27
CA PRO A 29 -3.03 -43.30 18.44
C PRO A 29 -2.05 -44.33 17.84
N LYS A 30 -1.82 -45.44 18.56
CA LYS A 30 -1.09 -46.59 18.03
C LYS A 30 -2.00 -47.32 17.02
N TYR A 31 -2.11 -46.79 15.80
CA TYR A 31 -2.81 -47.46 14.73
C TYR A 31 -2.12 -48.79 14.39
N THR A 32 -2.91 -49.85 14.22
CA THR A 32 -2.39 -51.12 13.67
C THR A 32 -2.22 -50.98 12.16
N TRP A 33 -1.21 -51.63 11.57
CA TRP A 33 -0.90 -51.46 10.14
C TRP A 33 -2.08 -51.80 9.21
N HIS A 34 -2.95 -52.72 9.65
CA HIS A 34 -4.17 -53.12 8.95
C HIS A 34 -5.22 -51.99 8.86
N GLU A 35 -5.34 -51.12 9.87
CA GLU A 35 -6.29 -49.99 9.86
C GLU A 35 -5.85 -48.85 8.93
N SER A 36 -4.60 -48.89 8.47
CA SER A 36 -4.01 -47.87 7.60
C SER A 36 -3.87 -48.31 6.13
N PHE A 37 -4.26 -49.55 5.80
CA PHE A 37 -4.03 -50.17 4.50
C PHE A 37 -5.26 -50.04 3.59
N ASN A 38 -5.07 -49.44 2.41
CA ASN A 38 -6.05 -49.40 1.33
C ASN A 38 -5.30 -49.46 -0.01
N GLU A 39 -5.84 -50.23 -0.97
CA GLU A 39 -5.21 -50.67 -2.22
C GLU A 39 -4.96 -49.52 -3.21
N ASP A 40 -5.79 -48.47 -3.18
CA ASP A 40 -5.69 -47.32 -4.07
C ASP A 40 -4.63 -46.27 -3.63
N HIS A 41 -3.97 -46.48 -2.48
CA HIS A 41 -3.06 -45.48 -1.90
C HIS A 41 -1.64 -45.54 -2.47
N PRO A 42 -0.92 -44.39 -2.46
CA PRO A 42 0.47 -44.35 -2.86
C PRO A 42 1.32 -45.28 -1.98
N SER A 43 2.01 -46.21 -2.65
CA SER A 43 2.96 -47.12 -1.99
C SER A 43 3.92 -46.34 -1.08
N PRO A 44 4.31 -46.90 0.08
CA PRO A 44 5.28 -46.27 0.99
C PRO A 44 6.59 -45.86 0.31
N GLU A 45 6.99 -46.53 -0.77
CA GLU A 45 8.19 -46.23 -1.55
C GLU A 45 8.06 -44.94 -2.39
N PHE A 46 6.84 -44.50 -2.67
CA PHE A 46 6.51 -43.32 -3.47
C PHE A 46 5.85 -42.21 -2.65
N SER A 47 5.95 -42.29 -1.32
CA SER A 47 5.42 -41.29 -0.39
C SER A 47 6.53 -40.66 0.44
N PHE A 48 6.53 -39.34 0.52
CA PHE A 48 7.35 -38.57 1.44
C PHE A 48 6.66 -38.34 2.78
N ALA A 49 5.47 -38.94 3.02
CA ALA A 49 4.72 -38.75 4.25
C ALA A 49 5.48 -39.29 5.48
N GLY A 50 5.48 -38.52 6.55
CA GLY A 50 5.98 -38.95 7.85
C GLY A 50 5.02 -39.93 8.54
N LEU A 51 5.58 -40.98 9.15
CA LEU A 51 4.81 -42.02 9.86
C LEU A 51 4.22 -41.58 11.21
N LYS A 52 4.44 -40.33 11.63
CA LYS A 52 4.08 -39.83 12.98
C LYS A 52 2.65 -39.29 13.08
N TYR A 53 1.96 -39.12 11.95
CA TYR A 53 0.63 -38.53 11.89
C TYR A 53 -0.34 -39.54 11.25
N GLY A 54 -1.48 -39.77 11.91
CA GLY A 54 -2.46 -40.76 11.47
C GLY A 54 -3.12 -40.35 10.16
N ARG A 55 -3.44 -41.33 9.31
CA ARG A 55 -4.11 -41.06 8.03
C ARG A 55 -5.57 -40.63 8.23
N ALA A 56 -6.28 -41.22 9.20
CA ALA A 56 -7.62 -40.80 9.57
C ALA A 56 -7.67 -39.33 10.03
N ASP A 57 -6.66 -38.88 10.79
CA ASP A 57 -6.54 -37.48 11.20
C ASP A 57 -6.33 -36.54 10.00
N LEU A 58 -5.57 -37.00 8.99
CA LEU A 58 -5.34 -36.24 7.76
C LEU A 58 -6.62 -36.13 6.94
N ASP A 59 -7.37 -37.22 6.79
CA ASP A 59 -8.63 -37.24 6.06
C ASP A 59 -9.66 -36.33 6.74
N ASP A 60 -9.73 -36.34 8.07
CA ASP A 60 -10.55 -35.40 8.86
C ASP A 60 -10.15 -33.94 8.64
N ASP A 61 -8.85 -33.63 8.65
CA ASP A 61 -8.35 -32.28 8.39
C ASP A 61 -8.59 -31.85 6.93
N ILE A 62 -8.51 -32.76 5.95
CA ILE A 62 -8.86 -32.50 4.55
C ILE A 62 -10.37 -32.24 4.41
N ASN A 63 -11.21 -33.03 5.07
CA ASN A 63 -12.66 -32.84 5.06
C ASN A 63 -13.06 -31.48 5.65
N ARG A 64 -12.35 -31.00 6.68
CA ARG A 64 -12.54 -29.65 7.24
C ARG A 64 -12.15 -28.53 6.27
N LEU A 65 -11.29 -28.80 5.28
CA LEU A 65 -10.92 -27.84 4.24
C LEU A 65 -11.97 -27.70 3.14
N ALA A 66 -12.97 -28.59 3.07
CA ALA A 66 -14.02 -28.60 2.04
C ALA A 66 -15.05 -27.46 2.13
N GLY A 67 -14.82 -26.46 3.00
CA GLY A 67 -15.64 -25.24 3.08
C GLY A 67 -15.49 -24.32 1.86
N SER A 68 -15.73 -23.01 2.04
CA SER A 68 -15.93 -22.01 0.96
C SER A 68 -14.82 -21.85 -0.10
N SER A 69 -13.67 -22.53 0.03
CA SER A 69 -12.65 -22.62 -1.02
C SER A 69 -11.84 -23.92 -0.88
N PRO A 70 -12.30 -25.05 -1.46
CA PRO A 70 -11.63 -26.32 -1.30
C PRO A 70 -10.29 -26.33 -2.04
N PRO A 71 -9.25 -26.96 -1.48
CA PRO A 71 -8.01 -27.20 -2.21
C PRO A 71 -8.32 -28.07 -3.43
N THR A 72 -7.67 -27.77 -4.56
CA THR A 72 -7.78 -28.58 -5.78
C THR A 72 -7.37 -30.03 -5.52
N GLU A 73 -7.98 -30.97 -6.25
CA GLU A 73 -7.73 -32.41 -6.10
C GLU A 73 -6.25 -32.80 -6.08
N TRP A 74 -5.43 -32.18 -6.94
CA TRP A 74 -3.98 -32.45 -6.98
C TRP A 74 -3.23 -32.00 -5.70
N ASN A 75 -3.71 -30.96 -5.02
CA ASN A 75 -3.12 -30.50 -3.75
C ASN A 75 -3.38 -31.51 -2.64
N VAL A 76 -4.59 -32.09 -2.62
CA VAL A 76 -4.98 -33.13 -1.67
C VAL A 76 -4.12 -34.39 -1.90
N ARG A 77 -4.04 -34.86 -3.14
CA ARG A 77 -3.17 -35.99 -3.52
C ARG A 77 -1.69 -35.75 -3.21
N ALA A 78 -1.21 -34.50 -3.32
CA ALA A 78 0.15 -34.15 -2.95
C ALA A 78 0.37 -34.23 -1.43
N LEU A 79 -0.60 -33.74 -0.64
CA LEU A 79 -0.55 -33.79 0.83
C LEU A 79 -0.50 -35.22 1.35
N GLU A 80 -1.32 -36.11 0.80
CA GLU A 80 -1.30 -37.55 1.13
C GLU A 80 0.08 -38.19 0.90
N ARG A 81 0.86 -37.64 -0.03
CA ARG A 81 2.23 -38.07 -0.35
C ARG A 81 3.30 -37.31 0.44
N GLY A 82 2.93 -36.46 1.39
CA GLY A 82 3.87 -35.65 2.19
C GLY A 82 4.52 -34.50 1.42
N ILE A 83 3.88 -34.05 0.33
CA ILE A 83 4.30 -32.90 -0.49
C ILE A 83 3.27 -31.78 -0.33
N ALA A 84 3.72 -30.54 -0.15
CA ALA A 84 2.80 -29.41 0.01
C ALA A 84 3.28 -28.16 -0.70
N VAL A 85 2.33 -27.29 -1.05
CA VAL A 85 2.59 -25.98 -1.65
C VAL A 85 2.20 -24.88 -0.67
N HIS A 86 3.03 -23.86 -0.48
CA HIS A 86 2.74 -22.75 0.43
C HIS A 86 2.96 -21.39 -0.25
N HIS A 87 1.87 -20.71 -0.57
CA HIS A 87 1.91 -19.36 -1.14
C HIS A 87 0.65 -18.56 -0.79
N ALA A 88 0.72 -17.23 -0.91
CA ALA A 88 -0.38 -16.32 -0.53
C ALA A 88 -1.73 -16.61 -1.22
N GLY A 89 -1.70 -17.15 -2.45
CA GLY A 89 -2.91 -17.56 -3.18
C GLY A 89 -3.59 -18.85 -2.67
N MET A 90 -3.04 -19.55 -1.67
CA MET A 90 -3.71 -20.69 -1.04
C MET A 90 -4.62 -20.22 0.10
N PRO A 91 -5.79 -20.87 0.31
CA PRO A 91 -6.67 -20.57 1.43
C PRO A 91 -5.92 -20.54 2.77
N LYS A 92 -6.29 -19.61 3.67
CA LYS A 92 -5.64 -19.47 4.98
C LYS A 92 -5.71 -20.77 5.79
N SER A 93 -6.86 -21.47 5.74
CA SER A 93 -7.07 -22.78 6.38
C SER A 93 -6.05 -23.82 5.89
N TYR A 94 -5.87 -23.92 4.56
CA TYR A 94 -4.88 -24.82 3.95
C TYR A 94 -3.45 -24.48 4.37
N ARG A 95 -3.07 -23.19 4.34
CA ARG A 95 -1.72 -22.76 4.77
C ARG A 95 -1.44 -23.14 6.23
N SER A 96 -2.39 -22.88 7.12
CA SER A 96 -2.29 -23.26 8.54
C SER A 96 -2.16 -24.78 8.74
N LEU A 97 -2.85 -25.58 7.92
CA LEU A 97 -2.71 -27.04 7.95
C LEU A 97 -1.31 -27.48 7.51
N VAL A 98 -0.83 -26.97 6.37
CA VAL A 98 0.52 -27.27 5.84
C VAL A 98 1.60 -26.93 6.85
N GLU A 99 1.53 -25.76 7.48
CA GLU A 99 2.49 -25.33 8.50
C GLU A 99 2.53 -26.30 9.69
N ARG A 100 1.36 -26.74 10.15
CA ARG A 100 1.23 -27.71 11.25
C ARG A 100 1.82 -29.07 10.87
N LEU A 101 1.42 -29.60 9.72
CA LEU A 101 1.85 -30.91 9.23
C LEU A 101 3.36 -30.93 8.91
N PHE A 102 3.93 -29.81 8.47
CA PHE A 102 5.38 -29.67 8.27
C PHE A 102 6.14 -29.70 9.61
N ARG A 103 5.64 -28.99 10.63
CA ARG A 103 6.25 -28.98 11.97
C ARG A 103 6.24 -30.36 12.65
N ILE A 104 5.16 -31.12 12.48
CA ILE A 104 5.03 -32.49 13.03
C ILE A 104 5.89 -33.49 12.22
N GLY A 105 6.36 -33.10 11.03
CA GLY A 105 7.21 -33.91 10.16
C GLY A 105 6.43 -34.89 9.28
N PHE A 106 5.12 -34.69 9.11
CA PHE A 106 4.31 -35.40 8.13
C PHE A 106 4.67 -34.96 6.70
N ILE A 107 4.74 -33.65 6.47
CA ILE A 107 5.21 -33.10 5.19
C ILE A 107 6.74 -33.04 5.22
N ARG A 108 7.40 -33.69 4.26
CA ARG A 108 8.87 -33.65 4.12
C ARG A 108 9.34 -32.78 2.97
N VAL A 109 8.48 -32.52 1.99
CA VAL A 109 8.76 -31.63 0.86
C VAL A 109 7.73 -30.52 0.84
N MET A 110 8.19 -29.29 1.04
CA MET A 110 7.33 -28.11 0.97
C MET A 110 7.90 -27.15 -0.08
N ILE A 111 7.07 -26.81 -1.06
CA ILE A 111 7.38 -25.85 -2.12
C ILE A 111 6.73 -24.52 -1.73
N ALA A 112 7.53 -23.50 -1.46
CA ALA A 112 7.01 -22.24 -0.92
C ALA A 112 7.55 -21.00 -1.62
N THR A 113 6.77 -19.92 -1.58
CA THR A 113 7.24 -18.59 -1.98
C THR A 113 7.96 -17.89 -0.81
N GLY A 114 8.67 -16.79 -1.09
CA GLY A 114 9.50 -16.09 -0.11
C GLY A 114 8.77 -15.61 1.16
N THR A 115 7.43 -15.58 1.17
CA THR A 115 6.62 -15.25 2.35
C THR A 115 6.80 -16.23 3.50
N LEU A 116 7.14 -17.49 3.21
CA LEU A 116 7.37 -18.51 4.24
C LEU A 116 8.55 -18.14 5.16
N ALA A 117 9.57 -17.48 4.63
CA ALA A 117 10.79 -17.17 5.37
C ALA A 117 10.56 -16.17 6.52
N LEU A 118 9.51 -15.35 6.42
CA LEU A 118 9.29 -14.16 7.26
C LEU A 118 8.35 -14.37 8.45
N GLY A 119 7.65 -15.51 8.57
CA GLY A 119 6.54 -15.59 9.55
C GLY A 119 6.24 -16.95 10.14
N ILE A 120 6.96 -18.02 9.78
CA ILE A 120 6.59 -19.38 10.20
C ILE A 120 7.80 -20.08 10.83
N ASN A 121 7.56 -20.80 11.93
CA ASN A 121 8.54 -21.70 12.53
C ASN A 121 8.64 -23.00 11.72
N ALA A 122 9.28 -22.91 10.55
CA ALA A 122 9.47 -24.03 9.61
C ALA A 122 10.97 -24.35 9.45
N PRO A 123 11.64 -24.89 10.48
CA PRO A 123 13.04 -25.32 10.35
C PRO A 123 13.11 -26.57 9.46
N CYS A 124 14.03 -26.59 8.50
CA CYS A 124 14.20 -27.67 7.55
C CYS A 124 15.63 -28.20 7.56
N LYS A 125 15.85 -29.43 7.10
CA LYS A 125 17.21 -29.97 6.95
C LYS A 125 17.94 -29.35 5.75
N THR A 126 17.19 -29.08 4.68
CA THR A 126 17.69 -28.58 3.41
C THR A 126 16.80 -27.45 2.90
N ALA A 127 17.40 -26.33 2.52
CA ALA A 127 16.75 -25.26 1.77
C ALA A 127 17.19 -25.31 0.30
N VAL A 128 16.23 -25.25 -0.62
CA VAL A 128 16.49 -25.29 -2.07
C VAL A 128 16.01 -24.00 -2.71
N PHE A 129 16.90 -23.32 -3.42
CA PHE A 129 16.61 -22.14 -4.22
C PHE A 129 16.45 -22.54 -5.68
N PHE A 130 15.23 -22.43 -6.18
CA PHE A 130 14.86 -22.80 -7.55
C PHE A 130 14.76 -21.53 -8.40
N THR A 131 15.67 -21.38 -9.36
CA THR A 131 15.81 -20.31 -10.37
C THR A 131 16.05 -18.89 -9.81
N ASP A 132 16.50 -17.97 -10.67
CA ASP A 132 16.68 -16.55 -10.30
C ASP A 132 15.34 -15.79 -10.32
N SER A 133 15.25 -14.81 -9.44
CA SER A 133 14.08 -13.97 -9.28
C SER A 133 14.50 -12.58 -8.80
N PRO A 134 13.85 -11.50 -9.26
CA PRO A 134 14.07 -10.17 -8.70
C PRO A 134 13.74 -10.10 -7.20
N TYR A 135 12.91 -11.03 -6.70
CA TYR A 135 12.57 -11.15 -5.29
C TYR A 135 13.61 -11.92 -4.47
N LEU A 136 14.56 -12.62 -5.10
CA LEU A 136 15.68 -13.27 -4.42
C LEU A 136 16.77 -12.23 -4.10
N THR A 137 16.51 -11.42 -3.07
CA THR A 137 17.46 -10.46 -2.52
C THR A 137 18.42 -11.15 -1.55
N ALA A 138 19.55 -10.51 -1.23
CA ALA A 138 20.49 -11.02 -0.22
C ALA A 138 19.82 -11.25 1.15
N LEU A 139 18.86 -10.39 1.52
CA LEU A 139 18.06 -10.53 2.73
C LEU A 139 17.16 -11.78 2.66
N ASN A 140 16.39 -11.93 1.59
CA ASN A 140 15.48 -13.07 1.41
C ASN A 140 16.25 -14.39 1.31
N TYR A 141 17.40 -14.39 0.64
CA TYR A 141 18.32 -15.52 0.63
C TYR A 141 18.73 -15.92 2.05
N ARG A 142 19.23 -15.00 2.86
CA ARG A 142 19.66 -15.28 4.24
C ARG A 142 18.50 -15.74 5.12
N GLN A 143 17.32 -15.15 4.97
CA GLN A 143 16.11 -15.55 5.70
C GLN A 143 15.68 -16.98 5.36
N CYS A 144 15.69 -17.36 4.08
CA CYS A 144 15.38 -18.73 3.65
C CYS A 144 16.48 -19.72 4.04
N ALA A 145 17.75 -19.42 3.75
CA ALA A 145 18.88 -20.28 4.03
C ALA A 145 19.08 -20.50 5.53
N GLY A 146 18.75 -19.49 6.36
CA GLY A 146 18.79 -19.58 7.82
C GLY A 146 17.77 -20.54 8.42
N ARG A 147 16.81 -21.05 7.63
CA ARG A 147 15.90 -22.13 8.07
C ARG A 147 16.51 -23.53 7.91
N ALA A 148 17.59 -23.65 7.13
CA ALA A 148 18.29 -24.92 6.94
C ALA A 148 19.15 -25.25 8.18
N GLY A 149 19.01 -26.48 8.67
CA GLY A 149 19.66 -26.98 9.89
C GLY A 149 18.73 -26.90 11.09
N ARG A 150 18.17 -28.03 11.51
CA ARG A 150 17.29 -28.10 12.68
C ARG A 150 18.13 -28.23 13.95
N ARG A 151 18.03 -27.24 14.84
CA ARG A 151 18.73 -27.23 16.14
C ARG A 151 18.41 -28.51 16.92
N GLY A 152 19.45 -29.24 17.32
CA GLY A 152 19.33 -30.49 18.08
C GLY A 152 19.06 -31.75 17.24
N PHE A 153 18.80 -31.63 15.93
CA PHE A 153 18.55 -32.78 15.05
C PHE A 153 19.59 -32.92 13.93
N ASP A 154 20.06 -31.81 13.36
CA ASP A 154 21.01 -31.81 12.24
C ASP A 154 22.34 -31.17 12.67
N LEU A 155 23.46 -31.78 12.27
CA LEU A 155 24.80 -31.23 12.50
C LEU A 155 25.12 -30.07 11.56
N ILE A 156 24.58 -30.11 10.34
CA ILE A 156 24.76 -29.10 9.29
C ILE A 156 23.42 -28.84 8.60
N GLY A 157 23.19 -27.59 8.18
CA GLY A 157 22.09 -27.22 7.30
C GLY A 157 22.53 -27.22 5.84
N ASN A 158 21.77 -27.86 4.96
CA ASN A 158 22.11 -27.92 3.54
C ASN A 158 21.42 -26.78 2.77
N VAL A 159 22.16 -26.11 1.91
CA VAL A 159 21.62 -25.09 0.99
C VAL A 159 21.97 -25.48 -0.44
N VAL A 160 20.95 -25.61 -1.28
CA VAL A 160 21.11 -26.05 -2.68
C VAL A 160 20.59 -24.95 -3.61
N PHE A 161 21.36 -24.63 -4.64
CA PHE A 161 20.94 -23.71 -5.70
C PHE A 161 20.72 -24.50 -6.99
N TYR A 162 19.58 -24.27 -7.65
CA TYR A 162 19.24 -24.89 -8.92
C TYR A 162 18.84 -23.82 -9.94
N GLY A 163 19.44 -23.84 -11.13
CA GLY A 163 19.12 -22.88 -12.20
C GLY A 163 19.55 -21.44 -11.91
N LEU A 164 20.58 -21.25 -11.08
CA LEU A 164 21.16 -19.95 -10.73
C LEU A 164 22.59 -19.84 -11.26
N PRO A 165 22.96 -18.74 -11.94
CA PRO A 165 24.34 -18.46 -12.33
C PRO A 165 25.27 -18.39 -11.11
N ILE A 166 26.49 -18.89 -11.25
CA ILE A 166 27.43 -18.99 -10.11
C ILE A 166 27.81 -17.60 -9.56
N ASP A 167 27.91 -16.58 -10.42
CA ASP A 167 28.18 -15.19 -10.02
C ASP A 167 27.03 -14.62 -9.18
N ARG A 168 25.78 -14.97 -9.51
CA ARG A 168 24.58 -14.62 -8.74
C ARG A 168 24.63 -15.28 -7.36
N VAL A 169 25.01 -16.56 -7.29
CA VAL A 169 25.16 -17.30 -6.03
C VAL A 169 26.22 -16.64 -5.14
N TYR A 170 27.42 -16.37 -5.67
CA TYR A 170 28.47 -15.68 -4.92
C TYR A 170 28.03 -14.31 -4.42
N ARG A 171 27.30 -13.55 -5.26
CA ARG A 171 26.76 -12.26 -4.85
C ARG A 171 25.76 -12.41 -3.70
N LEU A 172 24.84 -13.37 -3.76
CA LEU A 172 23.87 -13.60 -2.68
C LEU A 172 24.54 -13.98 -1.36
N MET A 173 25.59 -14.82 -1.43
CA MET A 173 26.35 -15.24 -0.25
C MET A 173 27.19 -14.12 0.37
N THR A 174 27.84 -13.30 -0.46
CA THR A 174 28.80 -12.28 0.00
C THR A 174 28.18 -10.90 0.23
N SER A 175 27.00 -10.63 -0.32
CA SER A 175 26.33 -9.33 -0.17
C SER A 175 26.12 -8.97 1.31
N LYS A 176 26.39 -7.71 1.63
CA LYS A 176 26.06 -7.14 2.94
C LYS A 176 24.54 -7.16 3.13
N ILE A 177 24.12 -7.36 4.38
CA ILE A 177 22.71 -7.16 4.75
C ILE A 177 22.40 -5.68 4.50
N PRO A 178 21.27 -5.35 3.84
CA PRO A 178 20.83 -3.97 3.71
C PRO A 178 20.80 -3.29 5.09
N SER A 179 21.36 -2.08 5.18
CA SER A 179 21.23 -1.28 6.40
C SER A 179 19.76 -1.02 6.69
N LEU A 180 19.38 -1.01 7.96
CA LEU A 180 18.06 -0.57 8.37
C LEU A 180 17.94 0.92 8.07
N THR A 181 17.27 1.23 6.96
CA THR A 181 16.90 2.60 6.62
C THR A 181 15.49 2.84 7.15
N VAL A 182 15.32 3.83 8.01
CA VAL A 182 13.98 4.32 8.36
C VAL A 182 13.47 5.09 7.15
N ASN A 183 12.45 4.56 6.50
CA ASN A 183 11.68 5.30 5.51
C ASN A 183 10.40 5.72 6.20
N THR A 184 10.38 6.91 6.80
CA THR A 184 9.15 7.52 7.31
C THR A 184 8.45 8.22 6.17
N PRO A 185 7.35 7.68 5.63
CA PRO A 185 6.62 8.34 4.58
C PRO A 185 5.78 9.45 5.23
N LEU A 186 6.37 10.63 5.38
CA LEU A 186 5.60 11.82 5.67
C LEU A 186 4.83 12.21 4.40
N THR A 187 3.68 11.56 4.19
CA THR A 187 2.82 11.87 3.03
C THR A 187 1.88 13.03 3.34
N THR A 188 1.34 13.66 2.31
CA THR A 188 0.36 14.74 2.49
C THR A 188 -0.88 14.25 3.24
N THR A 189 -1.35 13.04 2.93
CA THR A 189 -2.50 12.45 3.64
C THR A 189 -2.18 12.13 5.10
N LEU A 190 -0.94 11.74 5.43
CA LEU A 190 -0.55 11.55 6.83
C LEU A 190 -0.65 12.86 7.60
N SER A 191 -0.13 13.97 7.06
CA SER A 191 -0.27 15.30 7.68
C SER A 191 -1.74 15.66 7.94
N LEU A 192 -2.62 15.39 6.98
CA LEU A 192 -4.06 15.59 7.13
C LEU A 192 -4.66 14.74 8.27
N ARG A 193 -4.28 13.47 8.37
CA ARG A 193 -4.74 12.57 9.45
C ARG A 193 -4.22 12.97 10.83
N LEU A 194 -3.00 13.53 10.92
CA LEU A 194 -2.47 14.07 12.17
C LEU A 194 -3.25 15.32 12.61
N CYS A 195 -3.62 16.20 11.67
CA CYS A 195 -4.52 17.32 11.95
C CYS A 195 -5.89 16.85 12.44
N ASN A 196 -6.45 15.79 11.84
CA ASN A 196 -7.69 15.19 12.30
C ASN A 196 -7.58 14.63 13.72
N LEU A 197 -6.49 13.94 14.04
CA LEU A 197 -6.24 13.44 15.40
C LEU A 197 -6.22 14.59 16.42
N LEU A 198 -5.57 15.71 16.11
CA LEU A 198 -5.54 16.88 16.98
C LEU A 198 -6.93 17.51 17.16
N HIS A 199 -7.69 17.61 16.07
CA HIS A 199 -9.02 18.21 16.11
C HIS A 199 -10.01 17.36 16.91
N GLU A 200 -10.12 16.06 16.60
CA GLU A 200 -11.06 15.14 17.25
C GLU A 200 -10.72 14.88 18.72
N SER A 201 -9.43 15.00 19.09
CA SER A 201 -9.01 14.86 20.49
C SER A 201 -9.06 16.16 21.29
N ASP A 202 -9.60 17.25 20.71
CA ASP A 202 -9.58 18.60 21.28
C ASP A 202 -8.20 18.99 21.82
N ASN A 203 -7.16 18.74 21.03
CA ASN A 203 -5.77 18.98 21.38
C ASN A 203 -5.31 18.30 22.69
N ALA A 204 -5.80 17.08 22.95
CA ALA A 204 -5.36 16.28 24.09
C ALA A 204 -3.83 16.18 24.17
N GLU A 205 -3.29 16.28 25.40
CA GLU A 205 -1.85 16.26 25.63
C GLU A 205 -1.18 14.98 25.10
N SER A 206 -1.88 13.84 25.19
CA SER A 206 -1.43 12.55 24.64
C SER A 206 -1.25 12.59 23.12
N ALA A 207 -2.19 13.23 22.39
CA ALA A 207 -2.11 13.38 20.94
C ALA A 207 -0.96 14.31 20.54
N ILE A 208 -0.82 15.45 21.24
CA ILE A 208 0.28 16.41 21.02
C ILE A 208 1.64 15.72 21.25
N ASN A 209 1.79 15.02 22.37
CA ASN A 209 3.04 14.33 22.71
C ASN A 209 3.36 13.21 21.73
N SER A 210 2.35 12.49 21.25
CA SER A 210 2.51 11.45 20.21
C SER A 210 2.99 12.04 18.88
N ILE A 211 2.40 13.16 18.45
CA ILE A 211 2.81 13.84 17.22
C ILE A 211 4.21 14.42 17.36
N LYS A 212 4.53 15.09 18.46
CA LYS A 212 5.89 15.59 18.72
C LYS A 212 6.91 14.45 18.72
N SER A 213 6.61 13.36 19.39
CA SER A 213 7.48 12.17 19.42
C SER A 213 7.67 11.58 18.02
N PHE A 214 6.59 11.46 17.23
CA PHE A 214 6.67 10.98 15.85
C PHE A 214 7.62 11.86 15.00
N MET A 215 7.50 13.18 15.14
CA MET A 215 8.33 14.15 14.43
C MET A 215 9.80 14.08 14.83
N GLU A 216 10.09 13.76 16.09
CA GLU A 216 11.45 13.59 16.61
C GLU A 216 12.04 12.23 16.24
N LEU A 217 11.25 11.16 16.27
CA LEU A 217 11.70 9.81 15.89
C LEU A 217 12.03 9.68 14.41
N THR A 218 11.36 10.45 13.54
CA THR A 218 11.73 10.52 12.10
C THR A 218 13.17 11.03 11.87
N GLN A 219 13.82 11.59 12.90
CA GLN A 219 15.18 12.15 12.87
C GLN A 219 16.26 11.17 13.32
N LEU A 220 15.91 10.01 13.91
CA LEU A 220 16.87 9.02 14.43
C LEU A 220 17.45 8.10 13.35
N SER A 221 17.24 8.40 12.07
CA SER A 221 17.76 7.57 11.00
C SER A 221 19.28 7.73 10.88
N VAL A 222 20.00 6.63 11.10
CA VAL A 222 21.47 6.52 11.10
C VAL A 222 22.10 6.92 9.74
N SER A 223 21.28 7.15 8.71
CA SER A 223 21.71 7.41 7.33
C SER A 223 21.08 8.64 6.68
N SER A 224 20.26 9.43 7.39
CA SER A 224 19.64 10.60 6.79
C SER A 224 20.30 11.89 7.30
N ASP A 225 20.87 12.66 6.37
CA ASP A 225 21.28 14.04 6.62
C ASP A 225 20.08 14.99 6.79
N THR A 226 18.84 14.47 6.77
CA THR A 226 17.63 15.27 6.93
C THR A 226 17.48 15.79 8.35
N GLY A 227 17.65 17.10 8.51
CA GLY A 227 17.49 17.78 9.80
C GLY A 227 16.02 17.99 10.19
N ARG A 228 15.77 18.23 11.48
CA ARG A 228 14.45 18.63 12.04
C ARG A 228 13.78 19.74 11.22
N ASP A 229 14.57 20.73 10.81
CA ASP A 229 14.06 21.87 10.06
C ASP A 229 13.42 21.43 8.76
N GLU A 230 14.01 20.49 8.02
CA GLU A 230 13.47 19.99 6.74
C GLU A 230 12.16 19.22 6.91
N VAL A 231 12.02 18.43 7.99
CA VAL A 231 10.76 17.71 8.29
C VAL A 231 9.63 18.70 8.59
N LEU A 232 9.87 19.67 9.47
CA LEU A 232 8.89 20.73 9.78
C LEU A 232 8.50 21.50 8.52
N HIS A 233 9.48 21.72 7.67
CA HIS A 233 9.35 22.35 6.38
C HIS A 233 8.44 21.51 5.46
N GLN A 234 8.66 20.21 5.30
CA GLN A 234 7.82 19.34 4.49
C GLN A 234 6.36 19.34 4.97
N ILE A 235 6.14 19.40 6.27
CA ILE A 235 4.80 19.44 6.87
C ILE A 235 4.11 20.77 6.61
N ARG A 236 4.86 21.87 6.70
CA ARG A 236 4.36 23.19 6.34
C ARG A 236 3.87 23.21 4.89
N PHE A 237 4.61 22.58 3.98
CA PHE A 237 4.16 22.43 2.59
C PHE A 237 2.86 21.62 2.51
N SER A 238 2.80 20.45 3.16
CA SER A 238 1.59 19.63 3.18
C SER A 238 0.38 20.42 3.70
N ILE A 239 0.54 21.19 4.78
CA ILE A 239 -0.54 22.02 5.34
C ILE A 239 -0.97 23.11 4.35
N ASP A 240 -0.03 23.84 3.72
CA ASP A 240 -0.37 24.87 2.73
C ASP A 240 -1.11 24.28 1.52
N TYR A 241 -0.64 23.13 1.02
CA TYR A 241 -1.31 22.41 -0.06
C TYR A 241 -2.72 21.94 0.35
N LEU A 242 -2.87 21.35 1.55
CA LEU A 242 -4.15 20.87 2.05
C LEU A 242 -5.16 22.01 2.25
N ARG A 243 -4.70 23.18 2.73
CA ARG A 243 -5.53 24.38 2.84
C ARG A 243 -6.01 24.86 1.48
N ARG A 244 -5.10 24.99 0.51
CA ARG A 244 -5.44 25.39 -0.87
C ARG A 244 -6.36 24.38 -1.58
N SER A 245 -6.24 23.11 -1.21
CA SER A 245 -7.08 22.04 -1.74
C SER A 245 -8.44 21.91 -1.03
N GLY A 246 -8.76 22.79 -0.08
CA GLY A 246 -10.03 22.75 0.65
C GLY A 246 -10.20 21.50 1.51
N LEU A 247 -9.09 20.94 2.01
CA LEU A 247 -9.09 19.77 2.92
C LEU A 247 -8.77 20.16 4.36
N LEU A 248 -8.17 21.34 4.58
CA LEU A 248 -7.95 21.95 5.88
C LEU A 248 -8.45 23.39 5.87
N ASP A 249 -8.97 23.85 7.00
CA ASP A 249 -9.30 25.25 7.22
C ASP A 249 -8.08 26.08 7.71
N GLU A 250 -8.32 27.34 8.08
CA GLU A 250 -7.26 28.23 8.56
C GLU A 250 -6.67 27.83 9.92
N CYS A 251 -7.46 27.14 10.74
CA CYS A 251 -7.10 26.66 12.06
C CYS A 251 -6.45 25.26 12.01
N GLY A 252 -6.41 24.61 10.84
CA GLY A 252 -5.91 23.25 10.67
C GLY A 252 -6.93 22.16 10.99
N ARG A 253 -8.23 22.49 11.01
CA ARG A 253 -9.32 21.53 11.13
C ARG A 253 -9.60 20.87 9.77
N PRO A 254 -9.77 19.55 9.71
CA PRO A 254 -10.20 18.86 8.49
C PRO A 254 -11.57 19.32 8.03
N LEU A 255 -11.72 19.50 6.72
CA LEU A 255 -12.99 19.88 6.08
C LEU A 255 -13.78 18.67 5.59
N ALA A 256 -15.02 18.89 5.17
CA ALA A 256 -16.01 17.85 4.91
C ALA A 256 -15.57 16.69 3.98
N LEU A 257 -14.66 16.90 3.03
CA LEU A 257 -14.12 15.83 2.16
C LEU A 257 -12.97 15.02 2.78
N PHE A 258 -12.59 15.30 4.02
CA PHE A 258 -11.57 14.56 4.76
C PHE A 258 -11.81 13.05 4.77
N PRO A 259 -13.02 12.52 5.08
CA PRO A 259 -13.23 11.07 5.19
C PRO A 259 -12.84 10.33 3.91
N VAL A 260 -13.18 10.90 2.73
CA VAL A 260 -12.82 10.33 1.42
C VAL A 260 -11.31 10.18 1.28
N VAL A 261 -10.54 11.21 1.64
CA VAL A 261 -9.07 11.20 1.51
C VAL A 261 -8.40 10.34 2.58
N GLY A 262 -8.89 10.46 3.82
CA GLY A 262 -8.35 9.82 5.02
C GLY A 262 -8.45 8.30 4.98
N HIS A 263 -9.58 7.75 4.54
CA HIS A 263 -9.75 6.30 4.40
C HIS A 263 -8.91 5.73 3.24
N LEU A 264 -8.68 6.52 2.18
CA LEU A 264 -7.91 6.12 0.99
C LEU A 264 -6.41 6.47 1.08
N TYR A 265 -5.86 6.68 2.29
CA TYR A 265 -4.47 7.12 2.49
C TYR A 265 -3.40 6.26 1.79
N HIS A 266 -3.66 4.97 1.61
CA HIS A 266 -2.74 4.02 0.98
C HIS A 266 -2.69 4.15 -0.56
N THR A 267 -3.63 4.91 -1.15
CA THR A 267 -3.76 5.11 -2.60
C THR A 267 -3.16 6.44 -3.09
N GLU A 268 -2.50 7.21 -2.22
CA GLU A 268 -1.88 8.50 -2.58
C GLU A 268 -0.95 8.36 -3.80
N PRO A 269 -1.07 9.21 -4.84
CA PRO A 269 -1.83 10.49 -4.91
C PRO A 269 -3.28 10.38 -5.43
N SER A 270 -3.83 9.19 -5.66
CA SER A 270 -5.14 9.01 -6.29
C SER A 270 -6.30 9.53 -5.44
N ASN A 271 -6.21 9.41 -4.11
CA ASN A 271 -7.17 9.98 -3.17
C ASN A 271 -7.27 11.51 -3.28
N LEU A 272 -6.13 12.21 -3.38
CA LEU A 272 -6.08 13.67 -3.56
C LEU A 272 -6.57 14.09 -4.95
N ALA A 273 -6.24 13.31 -5.98
CA ALA A 273 -6.75 13.53 -7.34
C ALA A 273 -8.28 13.37 -7.42
N LEU A 274 -8.85 12.39 -6.71
CA LEU A 274 -10.30 12.18 -6.63
C LEU A 274 -11.02 13.41 -6.07
N VAL A 275 -10.54 13.96 -4.95
CA VAL A 275 -11.14 15.16 -4.35
C VAL A 275 -11.07 16.35 -5.30
N HIS A 276 -9.95 16.56 -5.97
CA HIS A 276 -9.84 17.66 -6.92
C HIS A 276 -10.80 17.51 -8.11
N LEU A 277 -11.04 16.28 -8.58
CA LEU A 277 -12.02 15.97 -9.63
C LEU A 277 -13.48 16.13 -9.17
N LEU A 278 -13.77 15.88 -7.89
CA LEU A 278 -15.06 16.16 -7.26
C LEU A 278 -15.29 17.67 -7.15
N GLN A 279 -14.31 18.41 -6.62
CA GLN A 279 -14.38 19.87 -6.46
C GLN A 279 -14.47 20.60 -7.81
N SER A 280 -13.83 20.09 -8.86
CA SER A 280 -13.92 20.67 -10.20
C SER A 280 -15.24 20.38 -10.92
N GLY A 281 -16.12 19.54 -10.34
CA GLY A 281 -17.40 19.15 -10.93
C GLY A 281 -17.30 18.21 -12.14
N VAL A 282 -16.13 17.62 -12.43
CA VAL A 282 -15.97 16.72 -13.59
C VAL A 282 -16.73 15.43 -13.36
N ILE A 283 -16.65 14.88 -12.13
CA ILE A 283 -17.38 13.67 -11.75
C ILE A 283 -18.89 13.94 -11.75
N HIS A 284 -19.33 15.10 -11.26
CA HIS A 284 -20.74 15.51 -11.34
C HIS A 284 -21.26 15.56 -12.78
N LYS A 285 -20.42 16.01 -13.72
CA LYS A 285 -20.76 16.05 -15.14
C LYS A 285 -20.96 14.65 -15.72
N ILE A 286 -20.06 13.71 -15.40
CA ILE A 286 -20.18 12.30 -15.80
C ILE A 286 -21.45 11.70 -15.20
N CYS A 287 -21.69 11.91 -13.90
CA CYS A 287 -22.84 11.34 -13.18
C CYS A 287 -24.19 12.01 -13.49
N SER A 288 -24.21 13.13 -14.23
CA SER A 288 -25.44 13.90 -14.50
C SER A 288 -26.50 13.08 -15.26
N THR A 289 -26.06 12.16 -16.12
CA THR A 289 -26.86 11.30 -16.98
C THR A 289 -27.25 9.96 -16.36
N ILE A 290 -27.00 9.75 -15.06
CA ILE A 290 -27.31 8.47 -14.39
C ILE A 290 -28.78 8.06 -14.52
N ASP A 291 -29.70 9.03 -14.56
CA ASP A 291 -31.15 8.79 -14.66
C ASP A 291 -31.59 8.43 -16.09
N THR A 292 -30.88 8.91 -17.11
CA THR A 292 -31.25 8.73 -18.52
C THR A 292 -30.49 7.60 -19.19
N ASN A 293 -29.19 7.49 -18.93
CA ASN A 293 -28.30 6.46 -19.48
C ASN A 293 -27.31 5.99 -18.41
N SER A 294 -27.82 5.13 -17.52
CA SER A 294 -27.05 4.61 -16.39
C SER A 294 -25.83 3.80 -16.83
N GLN A 295 -25.97 2.96 -17.86
CA GLN A 295 -24.91 2.06 -18.30
C GLN A 295 -23.70 2.80 -18.89
N ASP A 296 -23.91 3.83 -19.71
CA ASP A 296 -22.77 4.60 -20.24
C ASP A 296 -22.13 5.48 -19.15
N THR A 297 -22.94 6.03 -18.25
CA THR A 297 -22.45 6.75 -17.06
C THR A 297 -21.53 5.86 -16.21
N LEU A 298 -21.95 4.63 -15.92
CA LEU A 298 -21.15 3.66 -15.16
C LEU A 298 -19.88 3.25 -15.90
N ARG A 299 -19.92 3.06 -17.22
CA ARG A 299 -18.73 2.73 -18.02
C ARG A 299 -17.69 3.84 -18.01
N GLU A 300 -18.12 5.10 -18.12
CA GLU A 300 -17.22 6.25 -18.07
C GLU A 300 -16.68 6.47 -16.65
N LEU A 301 -17.50 6.25 -15.62
CA LEU A 301 -17.08 6.33 -14.22
C LEU A 301 -16.07 5.22 -13.87
N VAL A 302 -16.32 3.97 -14.26
CA VAL A 302 -15.35 2.86 -14.07
C VAL A 302 -14.06 3.13 -14.84
N LEU A 303 -14.13 3.71 -16.03
CA LEU A 303 -12.93 4.11 -16.78
C LEU A 303 -12.09 5.12 -15.98
N LEU A 304 -12.73 6.19 -15.47
CA LEU A 304 -12.06 7.19 -14.64
C LEU A 304 -11.49 6.57 -13.36
N MET A 305 -12.27 5.75 -12.65
CA MET A 305 -11.84 5.06 -11.43
C MET A 305 -10.69 4.09 -11.70
N SER A 306 -10.65 3.40 -12.85
CA SER A 306 -9.55 2.51 -13.25
C SER A 306 -8.23 3.24 -13.53
N HIS A 307 -8.30 4.55 -13.88
CA HIS A 307 -7.11 5.38 -13.98
C HIS A 307 -6.60 5.85 -12.62
N LEU A 308 -7.49 6.00 -11.62
CA LEU A 308 -7.11 6.45 -10.29
C LEU A 308 -6.69 5.26 -9.39
N PHE A 309 -7.49 4.20 -9.35
CA PHE A 309 -7.36 3.08 -8.43
C PHE A 309 -7.00 1.78 -9.17
N GLY A 310 -6.29 0.87 -8.49
CA GLY A 310 -5.87 -0.41 -9.07
C GLY A 310 -4.94 -0.29 -10.29
N ARG A 311 -4.15 0.78 -10.38
CA ARG A 311 -3.29 1.05 -11.54
C ARG A 311 -2.24 -0.05 -11.73
N ARG A 312 -2.34 -0.81 -12.83
CA ARG A 312 -1.33 -1.79 -13.26
C ARG A 312 -0.79 -1.41 -14.63
N ARG A 313 0.53 -1.31 -14.79
CA ARG A 313 1.14 -1.05 -16.11
C ARG A 313 1.09 -2.31 -16.97
N VAL A 314 0.90 -2.13 -18.27
CA VAL A 314 1.03 -3.22 -19.24
C VAL A 314 2.49 -3.73 -19.21
N PRO A 315 2.72 -5.06 -19.11
CA PRO A 315 4.06 -5.64 -19.16
C PRO A 315 4.85 -5.15 -20.39
N ARG A 316 6.16 -4.91 -20.24
CA ARG A 316 7.02 -4.41 -21.34
C ARG A 316 6.99 -5.30 -22.58
N VAL A 317 6.80 -6.60 -22.42
CA VAL A 317 6.66 -7.57 -23.52
C VAL A 317 5.49 -7.22 -24.44
N LEU A 318 4.40 -6.70 -23.86
CA LEU A 318 3.18 -6.30 -24.55
C LEU A 318 3.17 -4.82 -24.98
N MET A 319 4.29 -4.10 -24.80
CA MET A 319 4.39 -2.73 -25.30
C MET A 319 4.70 -2.66 -26.79
N LYS A 320 5.11 -3.76 -27.43
CA LYS A 320 5.24 -3.85 -28.87
C LYS A 320 3.84 -3.96 -29.49
N ASP A 321 3.50 -3.04 -30.39
CA ASP A 321 2.16 -2.92 -30.95
C ASP A 321 1.74 -4.19 -31.73
N ASP A 322 2.69 -4.90 -32.35
CA ASP A 322 2.43 -6.17 -33.07
C ASP A 322 1.90 -7.29 -32.17
N MET A 323 2.52 -7.44 -30.99
CA MET A 323 2.10 -8.46 -29.99
C MET A 323 0.76 -8.10 -29.38
N LEU A 324 0.50 -6.81 -29.18
CA LEU A 324 -0.77 -6.32 -28.66
C LEU A 324 -1.90 -6.55 -29.66
N ALA A 325 -1.66 -6.28 -30.95
CA ALA A 325 -2.62 -6.52 -32.02
C ALA A 325 -2.97 -8.02 -32.13
N ALA A 326 -1.98 -8.91 -32.06
CA ALA A 326 -2.20 -10.36 -32.10
C ALA A 326 -3.13 -10.86 -30.97
N LEU A 327 -2.97 -10.33 -29.75
CA LEU A 327 -3.81 -10.70 -28.61
C LEU A 327 -5.21 -10.07 -28.66
N GLN A 328 -5.32 -8.87 -29.22
CA GLN A 328 -6.62 -8.19 -29.40
C GLN A 328 -7.47 -8.86 -30.49
N HIS A 329 -6.86 -9.35 -31.56
CA HIS A 329 -7.60 -10.07 -32.62
C HIS A 329 -8.25 -11.38 -32.13
N GLY A 330 -7.72 -12.00 -31.07
CA GLY A 330 -8.21 -13.26 -30.52
C GLY A 330 -9.25 -13.14 -29.40
N SER A 331 -9.58 -11.93 -28.92
CA SER A 331 -10.53 -11.78 -27.80
C SER A 331 -11.30 -10.45 -27.81
N PRO A 332 -12.56 -10.40 -27.34
CA PRO A 332 -13.32 -9.15 -27.20
C PRO A 332 -12.79 -8.24 -26.07
N SER A 333 -11.80 -8.72 -25.30
CA SER A 333 -11.21 -8.02 -24.16
C SER A 333 -10.33 -6.85 -24.58
N LYS A 334 -10.45 -5.73 -23.86
CA LYS A 334 -9.48 -4.64 -24.01
C LYS A 334 -8.33 -4.83 -23.03
N ILE A 335 -7.12 -4.94 -23.56
CA ILE A 335 -5.90 -5.12 -22.75
C ILE A 335 -5.36 -3.77 -22.26
N VAL A 336 -5.41 -2.75 -23.11
CA VAL A 336 -4.95 -1.39 -22.79
C VAL A 336 -6.15 -0.55 -22.37
N LEU A 337 -6.03 0.09 -21.21
CA LEU A 337 -7.06 0.97 -20.69
C LEU A 337 -7.26 2.14 -21.66
N PRO A 338 -8.50 2.44 -22.08
CA PRO A 338 -8.79 3.61 -22.90
C PRO A 338 -8.26 4.91 -22.23
N PRO A 339 -7.98 5.97 -23.00
CA PRO A 339 -7.52 7.23 -22.44
C PRO A 339 -8.54 7.79 -21.44
N MET A 340 -8.05 8.43 -20.39
CA MET A 340 -8.87 9.14 -19.41
C MET A 340 -9.72 10.22 -20.13
N PRO A 341 -10.96 10.49 -19.68
CA PRO A 341 -11.75 11.61 -20.19
C PRO A 341 -10.95 12.92 -20.21
N GLU A 342 -10.99 13.63 -21.34
CA GLU A 342 -10.13 14.80 -21.57
C GLU A 342 -10.35 15.91 -20.53
N ALA A 343 -11.60 16.08 -20.09
CA ALA A 343 -11.96 17.02 -19.03
C ALA A 343 -11.24 16.68 -17.71
N ALA A 344 -11.24 15.41 -17.31
CA ALA A 344 -10.53 14.95 -16.11
C ALA A 344 -9.01 15.12 -16.27
N ARG A 345 -8.46 14.74 -17.43
CA ARG A 345 -7.03 14.89 -17.73
C ARG A 345 -6.56 16.34 -17.62
N LYS A 346 -7.32 17.28 -18.19
CA LYS A 346 -7.01 18.72 -18.15
C LYS A 346 -7.02 19.27 -16.72
N VAL A 347 -8.01 18.87 -15.92
CA VAL A 347 -8.11 19.26 -14.51
C VAL A 347 -6.91 18.75 -13.71
N LEU A 348 -6.56 17.46 -13.83
CA LEU A 348 -5.40 16.89 -13.12
C LEU A 348 -4.06 17.54 -13.52
N LEU A 349 -3.86 17.84 -14.81
CA LEU A 349 -2.66 18.53 -15.28
C LEU A 349 -2.60 19.99 -14.82
N SER A 350 -3.76 20.66 -14.70
CA SER A 350 -3.83 22.01 -14.13
C SER A 350 -3.46 21.99 -12.65
N HIS A 351 -3.95 20.99 -11.91
CA HIS A 351 -3.64 20.83 -10.49
C HIS A 351 -2.16 20.51 -10.24
N ASP A 352 -1.55 19.65 -11.06
CA ASP A 352 -0.11 19.35 -10.96
C ASP A 352 0.77 20.60 -11.17
N LYS A 353 0.38 21.50 -12.08
CA LYS A 353 1.05 22.80 -12.26
C LYS A 353 0.93 23.69 -11.03
N GLU A 354 -0.23 23.67 -10.37
CA GLU A 354 -0.45 24.42 -9.14
C GLU A 354 0.38 23.86 -7.99
N ILE A 355 0.44 22.53 -7.84
CA ILE A 355 1.33 21.84 -6.89
C ILE A 355 2.78 22.26 -7.13
N LEU A 356 3.24 22.22 -8.38
CA LEU A 356 4.60 22.63 -8.73
C LEU A 356 4.86 24.11 -8.38
N ARG A 357 3.88 24.99 -8.60
CA ARG A 357 4.00 26.43 -8.28
C ARG A 357 4.16 26.64 -6.78
N ILE A 358 3.31 26.02 -5.97
CA ILE A 358 3.38 26.06 -4.50
C ILE A 358 4.74 25.54 -4.04
N PHE A 359 5.13 24.37 -4.57
CA PHE A 359 6.34 23.69 -4.17
C PHE A 359 7.61 24.47 -4.56
N ARG A 360 7.65 25.09 -5.75
CA ARG A 360 8.75 26.00 -6.15
C ARG A 360 8.86 27.22 -5.23
N GLY A 361 7.75 27.88 -4.91
CA GLY A 361 7.73 29.02 -3.99
C GLY A 361 8.22 28.64 -2.59
N TYR A 362 7.83 27.46 -2.15
CA TYR A 362 8.23 26.88 -0.89
C TYR A 362 9.74 26.56 -0.83
N THR A 363 10.30 25.84 -1.82
CA THR A 363 11.74 25.54 -1.88
C THR A 363 12.58 26.81 -1.91
N ARG A 364 12.15 27.81 -2.69
CA ARG A 364 12.82 29.11 -2.75
C ARG A 364 12.82 29.83 -1.40
N THR A 365 11.73 29.72 -0.64
CA THR A 365 11.62 30.34 0.69
C THR A 365 12.50 29.61 1.71
N PHE A 366 12.53 28.28 1.69
CA PHE A 366 13.41 27.48 2.55
C PHE A 366 14.87 27.85 2.35
N VAL A 367 15.33 27.90 1.10
CA VAL A 367 16.72 28.26 0.78
C VAL A 367 17.04 29.68 1.24
N LYS A 368 16.13 30.63 1.03
CA LYS A 368 16.35 32.02 1.50
C LYS A 368 16.47 32.11 3.01
N GLN A 369 15.62 31.40 3.75
CA GLN A 369 15.63 31.42 5.22
C GLN A 369 16.86 30.76 5.82
N HIS A 370 17.41 29.73 5.16
CA HIS A 370 18.54 28.96 5.67
C HIS A 370 19.84 29.22 4.90
N ALA A 371 19.92 30.34 4.15
CA ALA A 371 21.06 30.63 3.27
C ALA A 371 22.40 30.62 4.02
N GLU A 372 22.44 31.14 5.25
CA GLU A 372 23.63 31.18 6.09
C GLU A 372 24.09 29.78 6.52
N ARG A 373 23.15 28.89 6.87
CA ARG A 373 23.43 27.51 7.27
C ARG A 373 23.78 26.61 6.08
N LEU A 374 23.08 26.78 4.96
CA LEU A 374 23.25 25.97 3.75
C LEU A 374 24.55 26.32 3.01
N GLY A 375 25.09 27.53 3.23
CA GLY A 375 26.30 28.00 2.57
C GLY A 375 26.19 28.11 1.04
N PRO A 376 27.30 28.36 0.33
CA PRO A 376 27.35 28.31 -1.13
C PRO A 376 27.23 26.86 -1.62
N ASP A 377 26.45 26.63 -2.68
CA ASP A 377 26.41 25.33 -3.38
C ASP A 377 27.57 25.25 -4.38
N ASN A 378 28.78 25.12 -3.89
CA ASN A 378 30.00 25.14 -4.70
C ASN A 378 30.87 23.89 -4.54
N ALA A 379 30.43 22.87 -3.79
CA ALA A 379 31.12 21.60 -3.67
C ALA A 379 30.68 20.62 -4.76
N LEU A 380 31.63 19.91 -5.38
CA LEU A 380 31.30 18.84 -6.32
C LEU A 380 30.71 17.62 -5.60
N PRO A 381 29.61 17.00 -6.10
CA PRO A 381 28.83 16.00 -5.35
C PRO A 381 29.60 14.71 -4.96
N LEU A 382 30.61 14.32 -5.74
CA LEU A 382 31.33 13.06 -5.54
C LEU A 382 32.70 13.25 -4.88
N THR A 383 33.37 14.36 -5.16
CA THR A 383 34.74 14.62 -4.69
C THR A 383 34.81 15.60 -3.53
N GLY A 384 33.75 16.38 -3.27
CA GLY A 384 33.72 17.44 -2.27
C GLY A 384 34.63 18.63 -2.59
N VAL A 385 35.20 18.68 -3.79
CA VAL A 385 36.09 19.77 -4.20
C VAL A 385 35.28 21.04 -4.42
N MET A 386 35.70 22.13 -3.79
CA MET A 386 35.08 23.45 -3.96
C MET A 386 35.43 24.04 -5.33
N ALA A 387 34.43 24.47 -6.07
CA ALA A 387 34.51 25.04 -7.41
C ALA A 387 33.98 26.48 -7.41
N GLY A 388 34.82 27.45 -7.73
CA GLY A 388 34.47 28.87 -7.77
C GLY A 388 35.55 29.75 -7.15
N ALA A 389 35.48 31.07 -7.37
CA ALA A 389 36.45 32.01 -6.83
C ALA A 389 36.27 32.18 -5.31
N ASP A 390 37.36 32.05 -4.54
CA ASP A 390 37.41 32.42 -3.12
C ASP A 390 37.03 33.91 -2.99
N SER A 391 35.89 34.19 -2.37
CA SER A 391 35.40 35.55 -2.08
C SER A 391 36.33 36.37 -1.15
N ARG A 392 37.44 35.77 -0.69
CA ARG A 392 38.46 36.38 0.16
C ARG A 392 39.44 37.30 -0.57
N ASN A 393 39.49 37.26 -1.92
CA ASN A 393 40.27 38.22 -2.71
C ASN A 393 39.37 39.37 -3.21
N SER A 394 38.80 40.14 -2.27
CA SER A 394 38.12 41.40 -2.58
C SER A 394 39.13 42.53 -2.79
N GLN A 395 39.81 42.54 -3.93
CA GLN A 395 40.33 43.76 -4.52
C GLN A 395 39.63 43.98 -5.87
N ALA A 396 38.82 45.04 -5.94
CA ALA A 396 38.13 45.57 -7.11
C ALA A 396 37.61 44.55 -8.13
N VAL A 397 36.35 44.12 -7.98
CA VAL A 397 35.65 43.35 -9.01
C VAL A 397 35.60 44.20 -10.29
N PRO A 398 36.17 43.75 -11.43
CA PRO A 398 36.15 44.52 -12.68
C PRO A 398 34.73 44.84 -13.14
N SER A 399 34.51 45.98 -13.81
CA SER A 399 33.19 46.41 -14.31
C SER A 399 32.50 45.35 -15.17
N PHE A 400 33.26 44.58 -15.94
CA PHE A 400 32.77 43.44 -16.72
C PHE A 400 32.25 42.30 -15.84
N ALA A 401 32.93 41.97 -14.75
CA ALA A 401 32.48 40.94 -13.82
C ALA A 401 31.23 41.39 -13.05
N GLN A 402 31.09 42.68 -12.77
CA GLN A 402 29.86 43.24 -12.20
C GLN A 402 28.70 43.19 -13.20
N HIS A 403 28.96 43.50 -14.48
CA HIS A 403 27.96 43.36 -15.55
C HIS A 403 27.54 41.89 -15.76
N LEU A 404 28.48 40.95 -15.74
CA LEU A 404 28.15 39.52 -15.81
C LEU A 404 27.29 39.09 -14.61
N ARG A 405 27.63 39.50 -13.39
CA ARG A 405 26.82 39.22 -12.18
C ARG A 405 25.43 39.84 -12.22
N SER A 406 25.25 41.01 -12.83
CA SER A 406 23.92 41.60 -13.01
C SER A 406 23.11 40.96 -14.14
N SER A 407 23.79 40.26 -15.07
CA SER A 407 23.17 39.58 -16.22
C SER A 407 22.92 38.09 -15.98
N THR A 408 23.45 37.52 -14.90
CA THR A 408 23.27 36.11 -14.58
C THR A 408 21.88 35.82 -14.06
N ASN A 409 21.24 34.78 -14.60
CA ASN A 409 20.02 34.24 -14.04
C ASN A 409 20.27 33.76 -12.60
N HIS A 410 19.45 34.24 -11.66
CA HIS A 410 19.60 33.87 -10.25
C HIS A 410 19.15 32.43 -10.02
N ILE A 411 20.12 31.59 -9.67
CA ILE A 411 19.89 30.22 -9.21
C ILE A 411 19.80 30.24 -7.69
N SER A 412 18.66 29.81 -7.15
CA SER A 412 18.44 29.73 -5.71
C SER A 412 18.22 28.29 -5.26
N SER A 413 17.32 27.58 -5.94
CA SER A 413 16.87 26.25 -5.53
C SER A 413 17.59 25.14 -6.27
N THR A 414 17.99 25.41 -7.52
CA THR A 414 18.72 24.49 -8.39
C THR A 414 20.19 24.40 -7.97
N SER A 415 20.78 23.21 -8.13
CA SER A 415 22.21 23.04 -7.89
C SER A 415 23.04 23.87 -8.87
N ALA A 416 24.12 24.49 -8.38
CA ALA A 416 25.06 25.19 -9.24
C ALA A 416 25.68 24.25 -10.29
N PHE A 417 25.87 22.97 -9.95
CA PHE A 417 26.35 21.96 -10.90
C PHE A 417 25.35 21.77 -12.05
N VAL A 418 24.06 21.61 -11.74
CA VAL A 418 23.01 21.47 -12.76
C VAL A 418 22.90 22.74 -13.59
N ALA A 419 23.04 23.91 -12.98
CA ALA A 419 22.97 25.18 -13.69
C ALA A 419 24.07 25.36 -14.76
N THR A 420 25.20 24.64 -14.66
CA THR A 420 26.21 24.63 -15.74
C THR A 420 25.68 24.08 -17.06
N SER A 421 24.60 23.30 -17.02
CA SER A 421 23.89 22.80 -18.22
C SER A 421 22.89 23.81 -18.81
N GLY A 422 22.78 25.01 -18.24
CA GLY A 422 21.86 26.07 -18.67
C GLY A 422 20.47 26.02 -18.05
N VAL A 423 20.20 25.03 -17.18
CA VAL A 423 18.91 24.89 -16.48
C VAL A 423 18.85 25.84 -15.28
N VAL A 424 17.84 26.71 -15.25
CA VAL A 424 17.56 27.60 -14.11
C VAL A 424 16.27 27.21 -13.38
N ASP A 425 16.03 27.83 -12.21
CA ASP A 425 14.86 27.55 -11.36
C ASP A 425 13.51 27.64 -12.14
N GLU A 426 13.43 28.56 -13.10
CA GLU A 426 12.22 28.78 -13.93
C GLU A 426 11.96 27.67 -14.95
N ASP A 427 13.01 27.04 -15.49
CA ASP A 427 12.92 26.01 -16.54
C ASP A 427 12.31 24.69 -16.05
N ILE A 428 12.12 24.55 -14.74
CA ILE A 428 11.91 23.25 -14.10
C ILE A 428 10.60 22.51 -14.44
N THR A 429 9.49 23.06 -14.94
CA THR A 429 8.25 22.36 -15.43
C THR A 429 7.61 21.11 -14.75
N SER A 430 8.26 20.34 -13.89
CA SER A 430 7.76 19.13 -13.23
C SER A 430 8.34 18.96 -11.82
N VAL A 431 7.57 18.31 -10.95
CA VAL A 431 8.00 18.00 -9.57
C VAL A 431 9.24 17.10 -9.57
N GLU A 432 9.30 16.10 -10.45
CA GLU A 432 10.47 15.22 -10.59
C GLU A 432 11.71 16.00 -11.04
N GLY A 433 11.54 16.95 -11.94
CA GLY A 433 12.59 17.87 -12.36
C GLY A 433 13.17 18.59 -11.15
N LEU A 434 12.31 19.19 -10.32
CA LEU A 434 12.75 19.93 -9.14
C LEU A 434 13.51 19.06 -8.13
N ILE A 435 13.04 17.83 -7.89
CA ILE A 435 13.72 16.88 -6.99
C ILE A 435 15.12 16.54 -7.52
N ARG A 436 15.24 16.33 -8.84
CA ARG A 436 16.51 15.95 -9.47
C ARG A 436 17.48 17.12 -9.58
N THR A 437 16.97 18.34 -9.73
CA THR A 437 17.79 19.53 -9.95
C THR A 437 18.06 20.33 -8.69
N ALA A 438 17.38 20.02 -7.57
CA ALA A 438 17.58 20.69 -6.29
C ALA A 438 19.06 20.66 -5.85
N ARG A 439 19.51 21.74 -5.23
CA ARG A 439 20.84 21.82 -4.60
C ARG A 439 21.01 20.76 -3.51
N ALA A 440 22.24 20.29 -3.28
CA ALA A 440 22.51 19.14 -2.41
C ALA A 440 21.97 19.28 -0.98
N ALA A 441 21.95 20.50 -0.45
CA ALA A 441 21.51 20.79 0.90
C ALA A 441 19.98 20.96 1.05
N VAL A 442 19.19 20.69 -0.01
CA VAL A 442 17.73 20.73 0.03
C VAL A 442 17.20 19.33 -0.23
N HIS A 443 16.79 18.63 0.83
CA HIS A 443 16.21 17.30 0.70
C HIS A 443 14.72 17.38 0.36
N VAL A 444 14.39 17.19 -0.92
CA VAL A 444 13.01 16.99 -1.36
C VAL A 444 12.69 15.52 -1.47
N ASN A 445 11.79 15.02 -0.63
CA ASN A 445 11.26 13.67 -0.77
C ASN A 445 10.09 13.66 -1.77
N LYS A 446 10.20 12.84 -2.81
CA LYS A 446 9.14 12.60 -3.80
C LYS A 446 7.79 12.19 -3.19
N ARG A 447 7.80 11.57 -2.01
CA ARG A 447 6.59 11.11 -1.33
C ARG A 447 5.81 12.22 -0.62
N VAL A 448 6.44 13.37 -0.38
CA VAL A 448 5.80 14.54 0.27
C VAL A 448 4.98 15.33 -0.75
N VAL A 449 5.36 15.27 -2.03
CA VAL A 449 4.70 16.01 -3.11
C VAL A 449 3.85 15.05 -3.94
N PRO A 450 2.51 15.15 -3.92
CA PRO A 450 1.64 14.25 -4.67
C PRO A 450 1.94 14.33 -6.18
N PRO A 451 2.44 13.25 -6.84
CA PRO A 451 2.81 13.32 -8.25
C PRO A 451 1.59 13.10 -9.16
N ILE A 452 0.68 14.08 -9.24
CA ILE A 452 -0.61 13.94 -9.91
C ILE A 452 -0.47 13.77 -11.42
N ALA A 453 0.50 14.41 -12.08
CA ALA A 453 0.78 14.20 -13.51
C ALA A 453 1.21 12.75 -13.83
N SER A 454 1.72 12.00 -12.86
CA SER A 454 1.98 10.57 -13.07
C SER A 454 0.70 9.77 -13.32
N LEU A 455 -0.45 10.30 -12.89
CA LEU A 455 -1.73 9.64 -13.07
C LEU A 455 -2.24 9.69 -14.51
N THR A 456 -1.88 10.72 -15.27
CA THR A 456 -2.38 10.96 -16.63
C THR A 456 -1.52 10.30 -17.72
N SER A 457 -0.39 9.69 -17.35
CA SER A 457 0.60 9.15 -18.28
C SER A 457 0.82 7.64 -18.15
N GLY A 458 1.07 6.99 -19.29
CA GLY A 458 1.43 5.57 -19.38
C GLY A 458 0.33 4.66 -19.90
N ARG A 459 0.72 3.52 -20.49
CA ARG A 459 -0.19 2.45 -20.92
C ARG A 459 -0.56 1.58 -19.72
N LEU A 460 -1.79 1.74 -19.22
CA LEU A 460 -2.35 0.94 -18.13
C LEU A 460 -3.08 -0.28 -18.67
N ASN A 461 -3.07 -1.34 -17.88
CA ASN A 461 -3.81 -2.57 -18.13
C ASN A 461 -5.30 -2.33 -17.81
N ALA A 462 -6.20 -2.73 -18.69
CA ALA A 462 -7.63 -2.46 -18.56
C ALA A 462 -8.40 -3.46 -17.69
N TYR A 463 -7.72 -4.32 -16.93
CA TYR A 463 -8.37 -5.46 -16.23
C TYR A 463 -9.62 -5.11 -15.42
N ILE A 464 -9.68 -3.96 -14.73
CA ILE A 464 -10.88 -3.53 -13.98
C ILE A 464 -12.02 -3.21 -14.94
N TRP A 465 -11.72 -2.40 -15.96
CA TRP A 465 -12.68 -1.99 -16.99
C TRP A 465 -13.17 -3.17 -17.82
N ASP A 466 -12.28 -4.10 -18.15
CA ASP A 466 -12.57 -5.33 -18.88
C ASP A 466 -13.42 -6.30 -18.04
N PHE A 467 -13.07 -6.46 -16.75
CA PHE A 467 -13.86 -7.25 -15.79
C PHE A 467 -15.25 -6.66 -15.61
N PHE A 468 -15.37 -5.34 -15.46
CA PHE A 468 -16.66 -4.68 -15.31
C PHE A 468 -17.54 -4.90 -16.54
N ARG A 469 -16.99 -4.96 -17.76
CA ARG A 469 -17.79 -5.22 -18.98
C ARG A 469 -18.19 -6.68 -19.16
N HIS A 470 -17.32 -7.62 -18.83
CA HIS A 470 -17.49 -9.02 -19.23
C HIS A 470 -17.70 -10.00 -18.06
N GLY A 471 -17.19 -9.69 -16.87
CA GLY A 471 -17.23 -10.57 -15.69
C GLY A 471 -16.38 -11.84 -15.81
N GLN A 472 -15.45 -11.92 -16.78
CA GLN A 472 -14.74 -13.16 -17.11
C GLN A 472 -13.29 -13.18 -16.59
N THR A 473 -13.02 -13.99 -15.56
CA THR A 473 -11.65 -14.18 -15.03
C THR A 473 -10.70 -14.89 -15.98
N LYS A 474 -11.21 -15.79 -16.84
CA LYS A 474 -10.40 -16.43 -17.89
C LYS A 474 -9.81 -15.41 -18.87
N ALA A 475 -10.57 -14.37 -19.19
CA ALA A 475 -10.12 -13.28 -20.05
C ALA A 475 -9.09 -12.39 -19.35
N LEU A 476 -9.24 -12.17 -18.04
CA LEU A 476 -8.23 -11.49 -17.23
C LEU A 476 -6.90 -12.25 -17.18
N HIS A 477 -6.95 -13.57 -17.07
CA HIS A 477 -5.75 -14.40 -17.07
C HIS A 477 -5.08 -14.44 -18.44
N LYS A 478 -5.83 -14.72 -19.51
CA LYS A 478 -5.29 -14.92 -20.86
C LYS A 478 -4.97 -13.61 -21.57
N SER A 479 -5.91 -12.66 -21.61
CA SER A 479 -5.78 -11.43 -22.39
C SER A 479 -5.07 -10.32 -21.58
N ASN A 480 -5.46 -10.14 -20.33
CA ASN A 480 -4.83 -9.13 -19.46
C ASN A 480 -3.56 -9.62 -18.75
N MET A 481 -3.17 -10.89 -18.95
CA MET A 481 -1.95 -11.51 -18.40
C MET A 481 -1.81 -11.39 -16.87
N LEU A 482 -2.95 -11.39 -16.17
CA LEU A 482 -2.96 -11.44 -14.71
C LEU A 482 -2.71 -12.87 -14.24
N ARG A 483 -1.86 -13.07 -13.24
CA ARG A 483 -1.67 -14.39 -12.64
C ARG A 483 -2.96 -14.82 -11.96
N GLN A 484 -3.37 -16.07 -12.14
CA GLN A 484 -4.64 -16.58 -11.62
C GLN A 484 -4.84 -16.28 -10.12
N GLY A 485 -3.79 -16.49 -9.31
CA GLY A 485 -3.81 -16.21 -7.87
C GLY A 485 -3.85 -14.72 -7.50
N ASP A 486 -3.47 -13.82 -8.41
CA ASP A 486 -3.46 -12.37 -8.16
C ASP A 486 -4.77 -11.70 -8.57
N ILE A 487 -5.62 -12.37 -9.37
CA ILE A 487 -6.86 -11.79 -9.91
C ILE A 487 -7.82 -11.45 -8.77
N TRP A 488 -8.00 -12.35 -7.80
CA TRP A 488 -8.87 -12.11 -6.65
C TRP A 488 -8.47 -10.85 -5.89
N PHE A 489 -7.20 -10.76 -5.48
CA PHE A 489 -6.67 -9.59 -4.77
C PHE A 489 -6.78 -8.30 -5.61
N ALA A 490 -6.51 -8.38 -6.92
CA ALA A 490 -6.59 -7.22 -7.80
C ALA A 490 -8.00 -6.61 -7.89
N LEU A 491 -9.02 -7.46 -7.86
CA LEU A 491 -10.43 -7.04 -7.88
C LEU A 491 -10.92 -6.65 -6.48
N GLN A 492 -10.47 -7.38 -5.44
CA GLN A 492 -10.72 -7.05 -4.04
C GLN A 492 -10.22 -5.65 -3.70
N ASP A 493 -8.98 -5.32 -4.07
CA ASP A 493 -8.38 -4.00 -3.83
C ASP A 493 -9.22 -2.87 -4.46
N PHE A 494 -9.80 -3.12 -5.63
CA PHE A 494 -10.67 -2.14 -6.31
C PHE A 494 -12.03 -2.02 -5.60
N SER A 495 -12.67 -3.15 -5.28
CA SER A 495 -13.94 -3.16 -4.52
C SER A 495 -13.79 -2.43 -3.17
N MET A 496 -12.71 -2.72 -2.44
CA MET A 496 -12.34 -2.05 -1.20
C MET A 496 -12.15 -0.54 -1.37
N SER A 497 -11.51 -0.11 -2.47
CA SER A 497 -11.36 1.31 -2.79
C SER A 497 -12.72 1.98 -3.03
N MET A 498 -13.62 1.31 -3.78
CA MET A 498 -14.98 1.82 -4.03
C MET A 498 -15.81 1.90 -2.76
N ALA A 499 -15.69 0.91 -1.86
CA ALA A 499 -16.35 0.92 -0.56
C ALA A 499 -15.90 2.11 0.31
N ALA A 500 -14.60 2.39 0.35
CA ALA A 500 -14.05 3.55 1.07
C ALA A 500 -14.51 4.89 0.45
N ILE A 501 -14.65 4.98 -0.87
CA ILE A 501 -15.22 6.17 -1.54
C ILE A 501 -16.69 6.35 -1.16
N GLN A 502 -17.48 5.27 -1.22
CA GLN A 502 -18.91 5.29 -0.88
C GLN A 502 -19.10 5.81 0.55
N MET A 503 -18.45 5.20 1.53
CA MET A 503 -18.58 5.61 2.94
C MET A 503 -18.05 7.03 3.18
N GLY A 504 -16.96 7.42 2.51
CA GLY A 504 -16.46 8.79 2.59
C GLY A 504 -17.50 9.82 2.11
N LEU A 505 -18.27 9.50 1.07
CA LEU A 505 -19.38 10.32 0.59
C LEU A 505 -20.59 10.28 1.53
N GLU A 506 -20.87 9.15 2.17
CA GLU A 506 -21.96 9.04 3.17
C GLU A 506 -21.68 9.92 4.39
N ASN A 507 -20.44 9.91 4.88
CA ASN A 507 -19.99 10.77 5.98
C ASN A 507 -20.08 12.25 5.58
N TYR A 508 -19.67 12.59 4.35
CA TYR A 508 -19.80 13.94 3.80
C TYR A 508 -21.26 14.42 3.79
N MET A 509 -22.19 13.58 3.35
CA MET A 509 -23.63 13.92 3.31
C MET A 509 -24.25 14.02 4.71
N THR A 510 -23.78 13.21 5.65
CA THR A 510 -24.26 13.26 7.04
C THR A 510 -23.79 14.52 7.73
N ALA A 511 -22.53 14.93 7.52
CA ALA A 511 -22.00 16.18 8.05
C ALA A 511 -22.78 17.42 7.55
N GLN A 512 -23.17 17.44 6.27
CA GLN A 512 -24.01 18.51 5.72
C GLN A 512 -25.38 18.64 6.41
N ARG A 513 -25.94 17.54 6.94
CA ARG A 513 -27.21 17.61 7.68
C ARG A 513 -27.05 18.39 8.98
N LEU A 514 -26.01 18.08 9.75
CA LEU A 514 -25.76 18.70 11.05
C LEU A 514 -25.57 20.22 10.93
N ASP A 515 -24.81 20.66 9.93
CA ASP A 515 -24.60 22.09 9.64
C ASP A 515 -25.88 22.83 9.22
N SER A 516 -26.83 22.13 8.58
CA SER A 516 -28.09 22.73 8.12
C SER A 516 -29.16 22.89 9.20
N THR A 517 -29.09 22.09 10.27
CA THR A 517 -30.03 22.14 11.40
C THR A 517 -29.68 23.21 12.44
N ASP A 518 -28.44 23.70 12.48
CA ASP A 518 -27.97 24.70 13.47
C ASP A 518 -28.20 26.17 13.02
N GLY A 519 -28.83 26.37 11.85
CA GLY A 519 -29.03 27.68 11.22
C GLY A 519 -30.47 28.19 11.12
N GLY A 520 -31.44 27.55 11.77
CA GLY A 520 -32.85 27.94 11.74
C GLY A 520 -33.30 28.52 13.08
N GLU A 521 -33.73 29.78 13.07
CA GLU A 521 -34.40 30.46 14.18
C GLU A 521 -35.49 29.55 14.79
N LEU A 522 -35.45 29.41 16.12
CA LEU A 522 -36.51 28.78 16.92
C LEU A 522 -37.81 29.58 16.76
N GLY A 523 -38.61 29.20 15.78
CA GLY A 523 -40.03 29.52 15.73
C GLY A 523 -40.77 28.58 16.68
N GLU A 524 -41.29 29.15 17.77
CA GLU A 524 -42.29 28.52 18.63
C GLU A 524 -43.48 28.08 17.77
N GLU A 525 -43.74 26.77 17.69
CA GLU A 525 -45.09 26.25 17.44
C GLU A 525 -45.20 24.83 18.02
N ASP A 526 -46.21 24.67 18.87
CA ASP A 526 -46.48 23.54 19.74
C ASP A 526 -46.56 22.19 19.02
N ALA A 527 -45.79 21.21 19.50
CA ALA A 527 -46.06 19.78 19.30
C ALA A 527 -46.12 19.08 20.68
N PRO A 528 -47.06 18.12 20.87
CA PRO A 528 -47.48 17.71 22.20
C PRO A 528 -46.40 16.94 22.96
N MET A 529 -46.24 17.34 24.22
CA MET A 529 -45.42 16.71 25.23
C MET A 529 -46.09 15.43 25.70
N ASP A 530 -45.78 14.29 25.07
CA ASP A 530 -45.88 12.96 25.65
C ASP A 530 -44.98 12.01 24.85
N ASP A 531 -44.30 11.09 25.55
CA ASP A 531 -43.28 10.14 25.08
C ASP A 531 -41.84 10.68 24.95
N LEU A 532 -41.31 11.27 26.03
CA LEU A 532 -39.87 11.29 26.31
C LEU A 532 -39.53 10.22 27.36
N GLU A 533 -39.50 8.95 26.94
CA GLU A 533 -38.66 7.96 27.60
C GLU A 533 -37.23 8.10 27.06
N GLU A 534 -36.31 8.24 28.00
CA GLU A 534 -34.86 8.25 27.89
C GLU A 534 -34.33 7.37 26.73
N LYS A 535 -33.92 8.03 25.63
CA LYS A 535 -32.90 7.45 24.74
C LYS A 535 -31.59 8.19 24.95
N GLU A 536 -30.73 7.49 25.67
CA GLU A 536 -29.30 7.75 25.82
C GLU A 536 -28.65 8.11 24.47
N GLY A 537 -27.58 8.90 24.58
CA GLY A 537 -26.85 9.53 23.49
C GLY A 537 -26.67 8.65 22.26
N MET A 538 -26.93 9.25 21.10
CA MET A 538 -26.69 8.64 19.81
C MET A 538 -25.18 8.55 19.57
N ASP A 539 -24.59 7.48 20.11
CA ASP A 539 -23.23 7.05 19.88
C ASP A 539 -23.07 6.77 18.37
N VAL A 540 -22.53 7.73 17.62
CA VAL A 540 -22.01 7.49 16.28
C VAL A 540 -20.79 6.60 16.45
N LYS A 541 -21.01 5.27 16.52
CA LYS A 541 -19.93 4.29 16.60
C LYS A 541 -19.08 4.42 15.35
N GLN A 542 -17.93 5.06 15.49
CA GLN A 542 -16.87 5.07 14.50
C GLN A 542 -16.32 3.63 14.46
N GLU A 543 -16.76 2.87 13.45
CA GLU A 543 -16.34 1.49 13.27
C GLU A 543 -14.82 1.41 13.10
N SER A 544 -14.17 0.46 13.79
CA SER A 544 -12.72 0.28 13.63
C SER A 544 -12.42 -0.16 12.19
N LEU A 545 -11.27 0.26 11.62
CA LEU A 545 -10.88 -0.10 10.25
C LEU A 545 -10.91 -1.62 9.99
N GLU A 546 -10.64 -2.45 11.01
CA GLU A 546 -10.67 -3.92 10.89
C GLU A 546 -12.10 -4.50 10.92
N GLU A 547 -13.00 -3.92 11.72
CA GLU A 547 -14.43 -4.26 11.70
C GLU A 547 -15.09 -3.79 10.40
N PHE A 548 -14.69 -2.62 9.89
CA PHE A 548 -15.11 -2.09 8.60
C PHE A 548 -14.84 -3.08 7.46
N TRP A 549 -13.60 -3.58 7.33
CA TRP A 549 -13.26 -4.54 6.28
C TRP A 549 -14.01 -5.87 6.44
N LYS A 550 -14.31 -6.29 7.67
CA LYS A 550 -15.10 -7.51 7.94
C LYS A 550 -16.58 -7.34 7.60
N ASN A 551 -17.18 -6.20 7.93
CA ASN A 551 -18.61 -5.97 7.72
C ASN A 551 -18.94 -5.65 6.26
N HIS A 552 -17.99 -5.08 5.51
CA HIS A 552 -18.15 -4.70 4.10
C HIS A 552 -17.68 -5.77 3.09
N GLU A 553 -17.17 -6.92 3.57
CA GLU A 553 -17.07 -8.15 2.76
C GLU A 553 -18.46 -8.66 2.33
N ASN A 554 -19.51 -8.31 3.09
CA ASN A 554 -20.89 -8.78 2.88
C ASN A 554 -21.75 -7.81 2.05
N GLY A 555 -21.27 -7.41 0.86
CA GLY A 555 -22.06 -6.73 -0.17
C GLY A 555 -22.32 -5.23 0.03
N ALA A 556 -22.86 -4.59 -1.03
CA ALA A 556 -23.20 -3.17 -1.05
C ALA A 556 -24.56 -2.92 -0.37
N THR A 557 -24.54 -2.53 0.90
CA THR A 557 -25.71 -1.95 1.58
C THR A 557 -25.87 -0.49 1.17
N GLU A 558 -27.10 -0.10 0.81
CA GLU A 558 -27.45 1.30 0.57
C GLU A 558 -27.69 1.99 1.91
N ALA A 559 -26.81 2.90 2.33
CA ALA A 559 -26.98 3.64 3.59
C ALA A 559 -28.15 4.64 3.54
N PHE A 560 -28.45 5.17 2.35
CA PHE A 560 -29.52 6.14 2.13
C PHE A 560 -30.51 5.65 1.08
N PRO A 561 -31.77 5.31 1.46
CA PRO A 561 -32.80 4.92 0.51
C PRO A 561 -33.38 6.11 -0.28
N SER A 562 -33.21 7.35 0.20
CA SER A 562 -33.67 8.58 -0.44
C SER A 562 -32.69 9.73 -0.21
N ARG A 563 -32.78 10.79 -1.04
CA ARG A 563 -31.88 11.95 -0.98
C ARG A 563 -31.97 12.63 0.40
N PRO A 564 -30.85 12.73 1.14
CA PRO A 564 -30.77 13.51 2.36
C PRO A 564 -31.21 14.98 2.19
N PRO A 565 -31.90 15.60 3.16
CA PRO A 565 -32.09 17.05 3.18
C PRO A 565 -30.71 17.75 3.27
N GLY A 566 -30.55 18.86 2.56
CA GLY A 566 -29.28 19.62 2.50
C GLY A 566 -28.29 19.18 1.40
N THR A 567 -28.33 17.93 0.92
CA THR A 567 -27.41 17.45 -0.13
C THR A 567 -27.79 17.99 -1.51
N SER A 568 -26.84 18.47 -2.31
CA SER A 568 -27.13 18.97 -3.67
C SER A 568 -27.58 17.84 -4.62
N ASN A 569 -28.34 18.19 -5.68
CA ASN A 569 -28.76 17.20 -6.67
C ASN A 569 -27.53 16.56 -7.39
N GLY A 570 -26.48 17.34 -7.59
CA GLY A 570 -25.23 16.85 -8.17
C GLY A 570 -24.56 15.81 -7.28
N ASP A 571 -24.39 16.12 -5.98
CA ASP A 571 -23.74 15.20 -5.03
C ASP A 571 -24.53 13.92 -4.85
N TRP A 572 -25.87 14.01 -4.82
CA TRP A 572 -26.75 12.85 -4.77
C TRP A 572 -26.56 11.93 -5.98
N LYS A 573 -26.47 12.49 -7.20
CA LYS A 573 -26.20 11.72 -8.42
C LYS A 573 -24.83 11.05 -8.40
N VAL A 574 -23.81 11.72 -7.86
CA VAL A 574 -22.47 11.14 -7.70
C VAL A 574 -22.51 9.95 -6.76
N TYR A 575 -23.10 10.11 -5.57
CA TYR A 575 -23.23 9.02 -4.60
C TYR A 575 -23.98 7.82 -5.18
N ARG A 576 -25.16 8.04 -5.79
CA ARG A 576 -25.94 6.97 -6.41
C ARG A 576 -25.16 6.25 -7.52
N SER A 577 -24.39 6.98 -8.32
CA SER A 577 -23.56 6.38 -9.37
C SER A 577 -22.45 5.50 -8.80
N ILE A 578 -21.82 5.91 -7.69
CA ILE A 578 -20.79 5.12 -6.99
C ILE A 578 -21.38 3.86 -6.36
N VAL A 579 -22.54 3.96 -5.70
CA VAL A 579 -23.26 2.83 -5.10
C VAL A 579 -23.65 1.80 -6.17
N LEU A 580 -24.24 2.26 -7.28
CA LEU A 580 -24.61 1.40 -8.40
C LEU A 580 -23.40 0.72 -9.05
N LEU A 581 -22.30 1.46 -9.25
CA LEU A 581 -21.05 0.93 -9.78
C LEU A 581 -20.51 -0.19 -8.89
N ARG A 582 -20.41 0.08 -7.58
CA ARG A 582 -19.90 -0.90 -6.61
C ARG A 582 -20.78 -2.14 -6.59
N LYS A 583 -22.10 -1.97 -6.51
CA LYS A 583 -23.05 -3.09 -6.53
C LYS A 583 -22.89 -3.96 -7.77
N GLU A 584 -22.86 -3.37 -8.96
CA GLU A 584 -22.69 -4.12 -10.22
C GLU A 584 -21.33 -4.83 -10.28
N PHE A 585 -20.27 -4.19 -9.79
CA PHE A 585 -18.93 -4.78 -9.73
C PHE A 585 -18.88 -5.96 -8.73
N ASP A 586 -19.38 -5.76 -7.51
CA ASP A 586 -19.37 -6.75 -6.43
C ASP A 586 -20.28 -7.94 -6.73
N ASP A 587 -21.40 -7.74 -7.42
CA ASP A 587 -22.27 -8.82 -7.87
C ASP A 587 -21.57 -9.72 -8.91
N LYS A 588 -20.88 -9.12 -9.89
CA LYS A 588 -20.05 -9.86 -10.85
C LYS A 588 -18.89 -10.56 -10.17
N TRP A 589 -18.26 -9.89 -9.22
CA TRP A 589 -17.16 -10.42 -8.42
C TRP A 589 -17.61 -11.64 -7.62
N ARG A 590 -18.68 -11.52 -6.82
CA ARG A 590 -19.25 -12.65 -6.07
C ARG A 590 -19.68 -13.79 -6.97
N ALA A 591 -20.36 -13.52 -8.08
CA ALA A 591 -20.79 -14.56 -9.04
C ALA A 591 -19.61 -15.35 -9.66
N THR A 592 -18.40 -14.80 -9.64
CA THR A 592 -17.22 -15.48 -10.20
C THR A 592 -16.51 -16.39 -9.19
N TRP A 593 -16.77 -16.22 -7.90
CA TRP A 593 -16.15 -17.01 -6.80
C TRP A 593 -17.17 -17.70 -5.88
N ALA A 594 -18.47 -17.56 -6.16
CA ALA A 594 -19.52 -18.46 -5.70
C ALA A 594 -19.41 -19.80 -6.44
#